data_AF-A0A645BA30-F1
#
_entry.id   AF-A0A645BA30-F1
#
_cell.length_a   1.000
_cell.length_b   1.000
_cell.length_c   1.000
_cell.angle_alpha   90.00
_cell.angle_beta   90.00
_cell.angle_gamma   90.00
#
_symmetry.space_group_name_H-M   'P 1'
#
loop_
_entity.id
_entity.type
_entity.pdbx_description
1 polymer ?
#
loop_
_entity_poly.entity_id
_entity_poly.type
_entity_poly.pdbx_seq_one_letter_code
_entity_poly.pdbx_strand_id
1 'polypeptide(L)'
;MLYKIFYLLTEGTFSLHTIFAAIKEVALFKQEDHLYYVHIILLVYVFLPITRAFVRAADEKLMKYALALWFVLGILFPTVKVFWPFSLLVGIPLQWMLNMTYASIGYGMLGYYLKHHNFKPLHYIITGFIGFILLFSATWYESARQGVFYQHFFEGMTCGVAFLAVGIYGICMILAEMREFSLKIRRALLYGSKASFCIFLVHIFFLKMFPSFGLTVTLFPCLISIPFLAALNLAGSLCVYWILSHVPILKKWVV
;
A
#
# COMPACT_ATOMS: atom_id res chain seq x y z
N MET A 1 -2.44 2.02 20.14
CA MET A 1 -2.33 1.46 21.50
C MET A 1 -2.13 -0.05 21.53
N LEU A 2 -2.95 -0.86 20.86
CA LEU A 2 -2.83 -2.33 20.91
C LEU A 2 -1.42 -2.84 20.56
N TYR A 3 -0.79 -2.31 19.51
CA TYR A 3 0.60 -2.66 19.18
C TYR A 3 1.58 -2.32 20.29
N LYS A 4 1.51 -1.13 20.89
CA LYS A 4 2.39 -0.73 21.99
C LYS A 4 2.19 -1.62 23.22
N ILE A 5 0.94 -1.97 23.55
CA ILE A 5 0.65 -2.91 24.64
C ILE A 5 1.23 -4.29 24.33
N PHE A 6 1.11 -4.77 23.09
CA PHE A 6 1.71 -6.03 22.67
C PHE A 6 3.23 -6.04 22.89
N TYR A 7 3.98 -5.00 22.49
CA TYR A 7 5.41 -4.93 22.76
C TYR A 7 5.74 -4.94 24.26
N LEU A 8 5.02 -4.13 25.04
CA LEU A 8 5.22 -4.07 26.50
C LEU A 8 4.98 -5.44 27.16
N LEU A 9 4.04 -6.23 26.65
CA LEU A 9 3.78 -7.59 27.12
C LEU A 9 4.86 -8.58 26.65
N THR A 10 5.30 -8.51 25.39
CA THR A 10 6.34 -9.42 24.87
C THR A 10 7.71 -9.15 25.45
N GLU A 11 8.02 -7.89 25.78
CA GLU A 11 9.29 -7.48 26.38
C GLU A 11 9.28 -7.57 27.92
N GLY A 12 8.12 -7.83 28.53
CA GLY A 12 7.97 -7.91 29.99
C GLY A 12 8.14 -6.58 30.71
N THR A 13 8.06 -5.45 30.02
CA THR A 13 8.34 -4.10 30.54
C THR A 13 7.06 -3.36 31.01
N PHE A 14 6.08 -4.10 31.51
CA PHE A 14 4.78 -3.56 31.89
C PHE A 14 4.87 -2.73 33.18
N SER A 15 4.79 -1.40 33.06
CA SER A 15 4.82 -0.46 34.18
C SER A 15 3.92 0.75 33.89
N LEU A 16 3.50 1.47 34.93
CA LEU A 16 2.70 2.70 34.74
C LEU A 16 3.43 3.74 33.88
N HIS A 17 4.75 3.86 34.06
CA HIS A 17 5.59 4.77 33.27
C HIS A 17 5.59 4.40 31.78
N THR A 18 5.75 3.12 31.46
CA THR A 18 5.77 2.65 30.06
C THR A 18 4.40 2.75 29.39
N ILE A 19 3.30 2.61 30.14
CA ILE A 19 1.94 2.86 29.63
C ILE A 19 1.74 4.34 29.30
N PHE A 20 2.12 5.25 30.20
CA PHE A 20 2.05 6.69 29.94
C PHE A 20 2.92 7.10 28.74
N ALA A 21 4.12 6.54 28.64
CA ALA A 21 4.98 6.72 27.47
C ALA A 21 4.31 6.22 26.18
N ALA A 22 3.70 5.03 26.19
CA ALA A 22 2.97 4.48 25.05
C ALA A 22 1.78 5.36 24.63
N ILE A 23 1.02 5.91 25.58
CA ILE A 23 -0.07 6.86 25.29
C ILE A 23 0.49 8.12 24.63
N LYS A 24 1.57 8.69 25.19
CA LYS A 24 2.25 9.85 24.62
C LYS A 24 2.75 9.58 23.20
N GLU A 25 3.35 8.42 22.96
CA GLU A 25 3.83 8.01 21.64
C GLU A 25 2.69 7.89 20.63
N VAL A 26 1.57 7.28 21.02
CA VAL A 26 0.38 7.19 20.15
C VAL A 26 -0.19 8.56 19.83
N ALA A 27 -0.25 9.47 20.81
CA ALA A 27 -0.70 10.85 20.61
C ALA A 27 0.26 11.65 19.70
N LEU A 28 1.57 11.36 19.75
CA LEU A 28 2.59 11.94 18.88
C LEU A 28 2.73 11.21 17.53
N PHE A 29 1.77 10.35 17.17
CA PHE A 29 1.79 9.58 15.92
C PHE A 29 3.00 8.64 15.76
N LYS A 30 3.69 8.28 16.86
CA LYS A 30 4.73 7.23 16.90
C LYS A 30 4.09 5.85 16.99
N GLN A 31 3.27 5.54 16.00
CA GLN A 31 2.58 4.25 15.88
C GLN A 31 3.44 3.27 15.09
N GLU A 32 2.95 2.05 14.90
CA GLU A 32 3.67 1.09 14.06
C GLU A 32 3.81 1.60 12.63
N ASP A 33 5.00 1.40 12.05
CA ASP A 33 5.35 1.95 10.74
C ASP A 33 4.30 1.63 9.69
N HIS A 34 3.79 0.39 9.63
CA HIS A 34 2.78 -0.04 8.65
C HIS A 34 1.45 0.74 8.71
N LEU A 35 1.11 1.39 9.84
CA LEU A 35 -0.12 2.18 9.97
C LEU A 35 -0.05 3.53 9.24
N TYR A 36 1.11 3.91 8.68
CA TYR A 36 1.30 5.11 7.87
C TYR A 36 0.25 5.24 6.75
N TYR A 37 -0.17 4.11 6.15
CA TYR A 37 -1.16 4.10 5.08
C TYR A 37 -2.53 4.61 5.52
N VAL A 38 -2.92 4.45 6.80
CA VAL A 38 -4.18 5.01 7.34
C VAL A 38 -4.15 6.53 7.31
N HIS A 39 -3.00 7.14 7.61
CA HIS A 39 -2.85 8.59 7.53
C HIS A 39 -2.92 9.08 6.08
N ILE A 40 -2.30 8.35 5.16
CA ILE A 40 -2.37 8.65 3.72
C ILE A 40 -3.80 8.60 3.22
N ILE A 41 -4.54 7.50 3.47
CA ILE A 41 -5.89 7.35 2.95
C ILE A 41 -6.84 8.39 3.55
N LEU A 42 -6.71 8.72 4.84
CA LEU A 42 -7.48 9.79 5.46
C LEU A 42 -7.24 11.13 4.76
N LEU A 43 -5.98 11.47 4.46
CA LEU A 43 -5.66 12.69 3.72
C LEU A 43 -6.29 12.68 2.32
N VAL A 44 -6.21 11.57 1.60
CA VAL A 44 -6.86 11.41 0.29
C VAL A 44 -8.36 11.67 0.39
N TYR A 45 -9.03 11.18 1.44
CA TYR A 45 -10.46 11.44 1.69
C TYR A 45 -10.76 12.90 2.05
N VAL A 46 -9.90 13.58 2.81
CA VAL A 46 -10.04 15.02 3.10
C VAL A 46 -9.97 15.84 1.81
N PHE A 47 -9.07 15.49 0.90
CA PHE A 47 -8.93 16.17 -0.41
C PHE A 47 -9.94 15.70 -1.46
N LEU A 48 -10.75 14.68 -1.17
CA LEU A 48 -11.67 14.07 -2.13
C LEU A 48 -12.71 15.06 -2.71
N PRO A 49 -13.30 16.00 -1.95
CA PRO A 49 -14.20 17.00 -2.52
C PRO A 49 -13.50 17.90 -3.54
N ILE A 50 -12.25 18.29 -3.26
CA ILE A 50 -11.45 19.16 -4.13
C ILE A 50 -11.08 18.43 -5.41
N THR A 51 -10.57 17.19 -5.30
CA THR A 51 -10.22 16.40 -6.48
C THR A 51 -11.45 16.08 -7.33
N ARG A 52 -12.60 15.79 -6.72
CA ARG A 52 -13.87 15.60 -7.43
C ARG A 52 -14.32 16.86 -8.18
N ALA A 53 -14.19 18.03 -7.57
CA ALA A 53 -14.51 19.30 -8.22
C ALA A 53 -13.57 19.54 -9.42
N PHE A 54 -12.27 19.31 -9.24
CA PHE A 54 -11.27 19.44 -10.29
C PHE A 54 -11.56 18.51 -11.48
N VAL A 55 -11.69 17.19 -11.25
CA VAL A 55 -11.86 16.23 -12.35
C VAL A 55 -13.18 16.42 -13.12
N ARG A 56 -14.20 17.01 -12.50
CA ARG A 56 -15.47 17.34 -13.15
C ARG A 56 -15.39 18.59 -14.04
N ALA A 57 -14.55 19.55 -13.67
CA ALA A 57 -14.41 20.81 -14.37
C ALA A 57 -13.28 20.81 -15.40
N ALA A 58 -12.27 19.97 -15.20
CA ALA A 58 -11.09 19.90 -16.07
C ALA A 58 -11.48 19.34 -17.45
N ASP A 59 -11.02 20.03 -18.50
CA ASP A 59 -11.05 19.48 -19.85
C ASP A 59 -9.93 18.42 -20.03
N GLU A 60 -9.97 17.72 -21.16
CA GLU A 60 -9.04 16.63 -21.46
C GLU A 60 -7.56 17.11 -21.45
N LYS A 61 -7.31 18.35 -21.89
CA LYS A 61 -5.97 18.93 -21.93
C LYS A 61 -5.45 19.22 -20.52
N LEU A 62 -6.26 19.85 -19.68
CA LEU A 62 -5.92 20.16 -18.30
C LEU A 62 -5.74 18.88 -17.47
N MET A 63 -6.58 17.88 -17.70
CA MET A 63 -6.46 16.58 -17.05
C MET A 63 -5.12 15.91 -17.36
N LYS A 64 -4.75 15.82 -18.66
CA LYS A 64 -3.44 15.28 -19.09
C LYS A 64 -2.27 16.08 -18.51
N TYR A 65 -2.38 17.40 -18.50
CA TYR A 65 -1.35 18.26 -17.92
C TYR A 65 -1.17 17.99 -16.41
N ALA A 66 -2.27 17.92 -15.66
CA ALA A 66 -2.23 17.63 -14.22
C ALA A 66 -1.63 16.24 -13.93
N LEU A 67 -2.01 15.22 -14.70
CA LEU A 67 -1.44 13.87 -14.57
C LEU A 67 0.04 13.82 -14.96
N ALA A 68 0.45 14.54 -16.01
CA ALA A 68 1.86 14.63 -16.40
C ALA A 68 2.68 15.31 -15.30
N LEU A 69 2.19 16.43 -14.75
CA LEU A 69 2.86 17.14 -13.66
C LEU A 69 2.96 16.25 -12.41
N TRP A 70 1.87 15.58 -12.04
CA TRP A 70 1.86 14.61 -10.95
C TRP A 70 2.84 13.46 -11.20
N PHE A 71 2.86 12.88 -12.40
CA PHE A 71 3.77 11.79 -12.73
C PHE A 71 5.22 12.24 -12.63
N VAL A 72 5.57 13.42 -13.14
CA VAL A 72 6.93 13.95 -13.05
C VAL A 72 7.34 14.20 -11.60
N LEU A 73 6.55 14.94 -10.82
CA LEU A 73 6.95 15.39 -9.48
C LEU A 73 6.67 14.38 -8.37
N GLY A 74 5.67 13.52 -8.56
CA GLY A 74 5.19 12.57 -7.56
C GLY A 74 5.59 11.13 -7.81
N ILE A 75 6.07 10.77 -9.00
CA ILE A 75 6.48 9.38 -9.33
C ILE A 75 7.91 9.34 -9.89
N LEU A 76 8.15 10.00 -11.02
CA LEU A 76 9.44 9.96 -11.72
C LEU A 76 10.55 10.56 -10.87
N PHE A 77 10.34 11.75 -10.33
CA PHE A 77 11.37 12.43 -9.54
C PHE A 77 11.74 11.66 -8.25
N PRO A 78 10.80 11.18 -7.42
CA PRO A 78 11.14 10.26 -6.32
C PRO A 78 11.91 9.03 -6.77
N THR A 79 11.57 8.47 -7.94
CA THR A 79 12.26 7.29 -8.50
C THR A 79 13.73 7.59 -8.82
N VAL A 80 14.01 8.70 -9.50
CA VAL A 80 15.33 8.96 -10.09
C VAL A 80 16.28 9.76 -9.19
N LYS A 81 15.78 10.48 -8.17
CA LYS A 81 16.58 11.42 -7.36
C LYS A 81 17.82 10.81 -6.70
N VAL A 82 17.80 9.51 -6.44
CA VAL A 82 18.91 8.78 -5.78
C VAL A 82 20.03 8.42 -6.76
N PHE A 83 19.77 8.53 -8.07
CA PHE A 83 20.71 8.19 -9.13
C PHE A 83 21.36 9.42 -9.74
N TRP A 84 22.60 9.27 -10.21
CA TRP A 84 23.28 10.30 -10.96
C TRP A 84 22.58 10.54 -12.32
N PRO A 85 22.43 11.80 -12.80
CA PRO A 85 22.93 13.04 -12.22
C PRO A 85 21.95 13.70 -11.23
N PHE A 86 20.75 13.15 -11.03
CA PHE A 86 19.72 13.75 -10.17
C PHE A 86 20.11 13.81 -8.70
N SER A 87 20.99 12.92 -8.24
CA SER A 87 21.59 12.96 -6.91
C SER A 87 22.45 14.20 -6.64
N LEU A 88 22.84 14.94 -7.69
CA LEU A 88 23.56 16.21 -7.57
C LEU A 88 22.63 17.40 -7.30
N LEU A 89 21.30 17.22 -7.44
CA LEU A 89 20.34 18.28 -7.16
C LEU A 89 20.32 18.60 -5.67
N VAL A 90 20.41 19.88 -5.33
CA VAL A 90 20.42 20.38 -3.96
C VAL A 90 19.49 21.59 -3.82
N GLY A 91 19.08 21.92 -2.59
CA GLY A 91 18.28 23.10 -2.30
C GLY A 91 16.84 23.00 -2.80
N ILE A 92 16.34 24.08 -3.41
CA ILE A 92 14.93 24.23 -3.82
C ILE A 92 14.43 23.13 -4.77
N PRO A 93 15.20 22.67 -5.79
CA PRO A 93 14.79 21.55 -6.63
C PRO A 93 14.36 20.29 -5.88
N LEU A 94 14.97 19.96 -4.73
CA LEU A 94 14.55 18.79 -3.94
C LEU A 94 13.15 18.95 -3.34
N GLN A 95 12.69 20.18 -3.14
CA GLN A 95 11.36 20.49 -2.60
C GLN A 95 10.25 20.43 -3.66
N TRP A 96 10.58 20.34 -4.96
CA TRP A 96 9.59 20.15 -6.01
C TRP A 96 8.92 18.79 -5.96
N MET A 97 9.59 17.81 -5.35
CA MET A 97 9.08 16.45 -5.18
C MET A 97 7.83 16.47 -4.30
N LEU A 98 6.75 15.89 -4.81
CA LEU A 98 5.57 15.65 -3.98
C LEU A 98 5.90 14.55 -2.97
N ASN A 99 5.66 14.81 -1.69
CA ASN A 99 5.77 13.75 -0.69
C ASN A 99 4.75 12.64 -0.97
N MET A 100 5.00 11.45 -0.41
CA MET A 100 4.17 10.27 -0.66
C MET A 100 2.67 10.54 -0.39
N THR A 101 2.36 11.19 0.72
CA THR A 101 0.97 11.42 1.16
C THR A 101 0.18 12.28 0.15
N TYR A 102 0.78 13.34 -0.41
CA TYR A 102 0.15 14.17 -1.43
C TYR A 102 0.22 13.52 -2.82
N ALA A 103 1.31 12.84 -3.15
CA ALA A 103 1.43 12.09 -4.40
C ALA A 103 0.36 10.98 -4.48
N SER A 104 -0.07 10.39 -3.36
CA SER A 104 -1.18 9.42 -3.32
C SER A 104 -2.50 9.96 -3.86
N ILE A 105 -2.75 11.27 -3.78
CA ILE A 105 -3.96 11.91 -4.31
C ILE A 105 -4.04 11.75 -5.84
N GLY A 106 -2.89 11.84 -6.52
CA GLY A 106 -2.83 11.72 -7.98
C GLY A 106 -3.18 10.33 -8.49
N TYR A 107 -3.00 9.26 -7.71
CA TYR A 107 -3.53 7.94 -8.07
C TYR A 107 -5.06 7.93 -8.16
N GLY A 108 -5.76 8.73 -7.35
CA GLY A 108 -7.21 8.90 -7.45
C GLY A 108 -7.63 9.58 -8.76
N MET A 109 -6.90 10.63 -9.17
CA MET A 109 -7.11 11.31 -10.45
C MET A 109 -6.78 10.39 -11.63
N LEU A 110 -5.68 9.62 -11.54
CA LEU A 110 -5.29 8.65 -12.55
C LEU A 110 -6.35 7.55 -12.71
N GLY A 111 -6.84 6.98 -11.60
CA GLY A 111 -7.92 6.00 -11.64
C GLY A 111 -9.19 6.55 -12.28
N TYR A 112 -9.56 7.80 -11.97
CA TYR A 112 -10.68 8.48 -12.64
C TYR A 112 -10.44 8.59 -14.15
N TYR A 113 -9.24 9.03 -14.56
CA TYR A 113 -8.87 9.17 -15.97
C TYR A 113 -8.96 7.84 -16.72
N LEU A 114 -8.36 6.79 -16.16
CA LEU A 114 -8.39 5.43 -16.73
C LEU A 114 -9.81 4.89 -16.85
N LYS A 115 -10.68 5.15 -15.87
CA LYS A 115 -12.07 4.70 -15.90
C LYS A 115 -12.91 5.35 -17.01
N HIS A 116 -12.61 6.60 -17.37
CA HIS A 116 -13.36 7.33 -18.41
C HIS A 116 -12.76 7.15 -19.81
N HIS A 117 -11.66 6.40 -19.92
CA HIS A 117 -10.97 6.16 -21.18
C HIS A 117 -10.93 4.68 -21.51
N ASN A 118 -11.34 4.34 -22.73
CA ASN A 118 -11.42 2.95 -23.18
C ASN A 118 -10.05 2.46 -23.66
N PHE A 119 -9.21 2.02 -22.72
CA PHE A 119 -7.95 1.34 -23.04
C PHE A 119 -8.18 -0.15 -23.32
N LYS A 120 -7.50 -0.71 -24.32
CA LYS A 120 -7.58 -2.16 -24.60
C LYS A 120 -6.97 -2.97 -23.44
N PRO A 121 -7.54 -4.14 -23.08
CA PRO A 121 -7.02 -5.02 -22.03
C PRO A 121 -5.52 -5.29 -22.05
N LEU A 122 -4.98 -5.46 -23.25
CA LEU A 122 -3.56 -5.70 -23.46
C LEU A 122 -2.67 -4.58 -22.90
N HIS A 123 -3.10 -3.31 -22.96
CA HIS A 123 -2.29 -2.20 -22.43
C HIS A 123 -2.13 -2.28 -20.92
N TYR A 124 -3.17 -2.68 -20.18
CA TYR A 124 -3.07 -2.84 -18.73
C TYR A 124 -2.15 -4.01 -18.35
N ILE A 125 -2.24 -5.13 -19.08
CA ILE A 125 -1.38 -6.30 -18.86
C ILE A 125 0.08 -5.93 -19.13
N ILE A 126 0.36 -5.30 -20.28
CA ILE A 126 1.72 -4.85 -20.64
C ILE A 126 2.25 -3.85 -19.60
N THR A 127 1.46 -2.85 -19.23
CA THR A 127 1.87 -1.83 -18.24
C THR A 127 2.16 -2.46 -16.89
N GLY A 128 1.31 -3.37 -16.42
CA GLY A 128 1.52 -4.11 -15.18
C GLY A 128 2.77 -4.98 -15.21
N PHE A 129 3.01 -5.66 -16.33
CA PHE A 129 4.21 -6.49 -16.52
C PHE A 129 5.49 -5.64 -16.56
N ILE A 130 5.48 -4.51 -17.28
CA ILE A 130 6.59 -3.54 -17.28
C ILE A 130 6.85 -3.04 -15.86
N GLY A 131 5.80 -2.66 -15.13
CA GLY A 131 5.92 -2.22 -13.73
C GLY A 131 6.56 -3.29 -12.84
N PHE A 132 6.12 -4.54 -12.97
CA PHE A 132 6.68 -5.68 -12.24
C PHE A 132 8.16 -5.92 -12.59
N ILE A 133 8.51 -5.95 -13.87
CA ILE A 133 9.90 -6.16 -14.32
C ILE A 133 10.80 -5.02 -13.82
N LEU A 134 10.36 -3.77 -13.95
CA LEU A 134 11.11 -2.62 -13.42
C LEU A 134 11.33 -2.73 -11.92
N LEU A 135 10.28 -3.02 -11.15
CA LEU A 135 10.35 -3.17 -9.71
C LEU A 135 11.28 -4.32 -9.32
N PHE A 136 11.07 -5.51 -9.87
CA PHE A 136 11.79 -6.72 -9.50
C PHE A 136 13.26 -6.64 -9.94
N SER A 137 13.52 -6.35 -11.22
CA SER A 137 14.88 -6.35 -11.77
C SER A 137 15.72 -5.23 -11.20
N ALA A 138 15.17 -4.03 -11.01
CA ALA A 138 15.94 -2.93 -10.43
C ALA A 138 16.27 -3.18 -8.95
N THR A 139 15.32 -3.74 -8.18
CA THR A 139 15.59 -4.13 -6.79
C THR A 139 16.62 -5.23 -6.71
N TRP A 140 16.49 -6.28 -7.53
CA TRP A 140 17.44 -7.40 -7.54
C TRP A 140 18.84 -6.93 -7.90
N TYR A 141 18.97 -6.13 -8.96
CA TYR A 141 20.25 -5.59 -9.41
C TYR A 141 20.94 -4.75 -8.33
N GLU A 142 20.22 -3.79 -7.74
CA GLU A 142 20.78 -2.93 -6.68
C GLU A 142 21.10 -3.72 -5.40
N SER A 143 20.25 -4.69 -5.04
CA SER A 143 20.50 -5.54 -3.87
C SER A 143 21.74 -6.42 -4.07
N ALA A 144 21.91 -6.99 -5.27
CA ALA A 144 23.09 -7.79 -5.62
C ALA A 144 24.36 -6.93 -5.63
N ARG A 145 24.27 -5.68 -6.12
CA ARG A 145 25.41 -4.75 -6.15
C ARG A 145 25.84 -4.30 -4.75
N GLN A 146 24.90 -4.06 -3.84
CA GLN A 146 25.18 -3.53 -2.51
C GLN A 146 25.39 -4.62 -1.46
N GLY A 147 25.08 -5.89 -1.77
CA GLY A 147 25.16 -7.01 -0.83
C GLY A 147 24.10 -6.97 0.29
N VAL A 148 23.18 -6.01 0.23
CA VAL A 148 22.09 -5.81 1.19
C VAL A 148 20.79 -5.54 0.45
N PHE A 149 19.66 -5.81 1.09
CA PHE A 149 18.35 -5.60 0.48
C PHE A 149 18.08 -4.12 0.21
N TYR A 150 17.90 -3.75 -1.07
CA TYR A 150 17.66 -2.38 -1.51
C TYR A 150 16.16 -2.08 -1.63
N GLN A 151 15.63 -1.24 -0.73
CA GLN A 151 14.18 -1.03 -0.58
C GLN A 151 13.57 0.06 -1.45
N HIS A 152 14.38 0.95 -2.04
CA HIS A 152 13.90 2.16 -2.74
C HIS A 152 12.81 1.89 -3.78
N PHE A 153 12.99 0.86 -4.62
CA PHE A 153 12.04 0.52 -5.68
C PHE A 153 10.72 -0.09 -5.17
N PHE A 154 10.67 -0.54 -3.91
CA PHE A 154 9.43 -0.98 -3.26
C PHE A 154 8.59 0.17 -2.70
N GLU A 155 9.10 1.40 -2.68
CA GLU A 155 8.33 2.56 -2.23
C GLU A 155 7.12 2.82 -3.15
N GLY A 156 5.99 3.23 -2.56
CA GLY A 156 4.72 3.40 -3.28
C GLY A 156 4.70 4.47 -4.38
N MET A 157 5.74 5.32 -4.44
CA MET A 157 5.85 6.44 -5.37
C MET A 157 6.93 6.23 -6.43
N THR A 158 7.29 4.97 -6.71
CA THR A 158 8.22 4.66 -7.80
C THR A 158 7.51 4.31 -9.10
N CYS A 159 8.18 4.50 -10.24
CA CYS A 159 7.64 4.17 -11.57
C CYS A 159 7.19 2.70 -11.66
N GLY A 160 7.98 1.77 -11.08
CA GLY A 160 7.64 0.34 -11.09
C GLY A 160 6.33 0.06 -10.37
N VAL A 161 6.16 0.61 -9.17
CA VAL A 161 4.92 0.47 -8.39
C VAL A 161 3.74 1.18 -9.08
N ALA A 162 3.96 2.37 -9.64
CA ALA A 162 2.91 3.12 -10.32
C ALA A 162 2.35 2.36 -11.53
N PHE A 163 3.22 1.82 -12.39
CA PHE A 163 2.81 1.03 -13.55
C PHE A 163 2.17 -0.30 -13.15
N LEU A 164 2.70 -0.95 -12.10
CA LEU A 164 2.09 -2.15 -11.55
C LEU A 164 0.67 -1.85 -11.03
N ALA A 165 0.47 -0.73 -10.34
CA ALA A 165 -0.82 -0.28 -9.85
C ALA A 165 -1.81 -0.02 -11.01
N VAL A 166 -1.37 0.64 -12.09
CA VAL A 166 -2.20 0.82 -13.31
C VAL A 166 -2.60 -0.51 -13.91
N GLY A 167 -1.68 -1.46 -14.02
CA GLY A 167 -1.96 -2.78 -14.57
C GLY A 167 -2.96 -3.57 -13.72
N ILE A 168 -2.77 -3.62 -12.40
CA ILE A 168 -3.69 -4.28 -11.47
C ILE A 168 -5.08 -3.62 -11.53
N TYR A 169 -5.14 -2.29 -11.46
CA TYR A 169 -6.40 -1.55 -11.53
C TYR A 169 -7.17 -1.83 -12.82
N GLY A 170 -6.48 -1.78 -13.96
CA GLY A 170 -7.08 -2.06 -15.27
C GLY A 170 -7.60 -3.48 -15.40
N ILE A 171 -6.84 -4.48 -14.94
CA ILE A 171 -7.29 -5.87 -14.91
C ILE A 171 -8.55 -6.00 -14.03
N CYS A 172 -8.60 -5.33 -12.88
CA CYS A 172 -9.79 -5.31 -12.03
C CYS A 172 -11.00 -4.69 -12.74
N MET A 173 -10.83 -3.59 -13.48
CA MET A 173 -11.92 -2.98 -14.26
C MET A 173 -12.45 -3.93 -15.34
N ILE A 174 -11.55 -4.56 -16.09
CA ILE A 174 -11.91 -5.52 -17.14
C ILE A 174 -12.65 -6.72 -16.56
N LEU A 175 -12.15 -7.27 -15.46
CA LEU A 175 -12.82 -8.39 -14.79
C LEU A 175 -14.20 -8.00 -14.26
N ALA A 176 -14.38 -6.75 -13.80
CA ALA A 176 -15.66 -6.23 -13.35
C ALA A 176 -16.66 -6.04 -14.50
N GLU A 177 -16.21 -5.67 -15.69
CA GLU A 177 -17.04 -5.51 -16.89
C GLU A 177 -17.36 -6.84 -17.59
N MET A 178 -16.42 -7.78 -17.63
CA MET A 178 -16.55 -9.02 -18.39
C MET A 178 -17.35 -10.13 -17.69
N ARG A 179 -17.50 -10.10 -16.36
CA ARG A 179 -18.05 -11.23 -15.59
C ARG A 179 -19.31 -10.88 -14.82
N GLU A 180 -20.38 -11.61 -15.13
CA GLU A 180 -21.34 -12.01 -14.10
C GLU A 180 -20.66 -13.02 -13.17
N PHE A 181 -20.06 -12.54 -12.09
CA PHE A 181 -19.48 -13.42 -11.08
C PHE A 181 -20.56 -14.33 -10.50
N SER A 182 -20.26 -15.62 -10.38
CA SER A 182 -21.15 -16.55 -9.68
C SER A 182 -21.42 -16.05 -8.27
N LEU A 183 -22.60 -16.37 -7.74
CA LEU A 183 -23.04 -15.91 -6.41
C LEU A 183 -22.01 -16.24 -5.32
N LYS A 184 -21.34 -17.40 -5.43
CA LYS A 184 -20.27 -17.82 -4.50
C LYS A 184 -19.05 -16.90 -4.55
N ILE A 185 -18.56 -16.60 -5.76
CA ILE A 185 -17.40 -15.72 -5.94
C ILE A 185 -17.73 -14.31 -5.47
N ARG A 186 -18.92 -13.78 -5.83
CA ARG A 186 -19.36 -12.46 -5.38
C ARG A 186 -19.42 -12.35 -3.86
N ARG A 187 -19.96 -13.37 -3.18
CA ARG A 187 -19.97 -13.41 -1.70
C ARG A 187 -18.56 -13.42 -1.13
N ALA A 188 -17.65 -14.23 -1.69
CA ALA A 188 -16.26 -14.30 -1.23
C ALA A 188 -15.53 -12.96 -1.41
N LEU A 189 -15.70 -12.29 -2.56
CA LEU A 189 -15.14 -10.96 -2.82
C LEU A 189 -15.69 -9.90 -1.85
N LEU A 190 -17.01 -9.90 -1.62
CA LEU A 190 -17.63 -8.99 -0.66
C LEU A 190 -17.15 -9.25 0.77
N TYR A 191 -16.97 -10.52 1.16
CA TYR A 191 -16.43 -10.88 2.46
C TYR A 191 -14.99 -10.41 2.61
N GLY A 192 -14.13 -10.67 1.62
CA GLY A 192 -12.74 -10.21 1.60
C GLY A 192 -12.63 -8.68 1.62
N SER A 193 -13.49 -7.98 0.89
CA SER A 193 -13.54 -6.51 0.89
C SER A 193 -13.87 -5.94 2.27
N LYS A 194 -14.84 -6.51 2.98
CA LYS A 194 -15.15 -6.11 4.37
C LYS A 194 -14.02 -6.44 5.33
N ALA A 195 -13.40 -7.61 5.16
CA ALA A 195 -12.30 -8.06 5.99
C ALA A 195 -10.99 -7.29 5.77
N SER A 196 -10.82 -6.62 4.62
CA SER A 196 -9.54 -6.03 4.21
C SER A 196 -8.98 -5.02 5.21
N PHE A 197 -9.83 -4.16 5.79
CA PHE A 197 -9.37 -3.18 6.78
C PHE A 197 -8.92 -3.86 8.08
N CYS A 198 -9.68 -4.82 8.58
CA CYS A 198 -9.29 -5.62 9.75
C CYS A 198 -7.98 -6.39 9.49
N ILE A 199 -7.85 -7.04 8.33
CA ILE A 199 -6.63 -7.77 7.94
C ILE A 199 -5.43 -6.82 7.93
N PHE A 200 -5.57 -5.65 7.29
CA PHE A 200 -4.53 -4.62 7.29
C PHE A 200 -4.11 -4.22 8.71
N LEU A 201 -5.05 -4.11 9.66
CA LEU A 201 -4.72 -3.74 11.04
C LEU A 201 -3.98 -4.84 11.82
N VAL A 202 -4.24 -6.12 11.53
CA VAL A 202 -3.77 -7.22 12.40
C VAL A 202 -2.64 -8.06 11.82
N HIS A 203 -2.42 -8.01 10.50
CA HIS A 203 -1.47 -8.91 9.82
C HIS A 203 -0.03 -8.80 10.34
N ILE A 204 0.41 -7.62 10.82
CA ILE A 204 1.74 -7.45 11.39
C ILE A 204 1.91 -8.16 12.74
N PHE A 205 0.84 -8.35 13.53
CA PHE A 205 0.92 -9.15 14.75
C PHE A 205 1.35 -10.59 14.42
N PHE A 206 0.68 -11.21 13.44
CA PHE A 206 1.03 -12.57 13.01
C PHE A 206 2.46 -12.65 12.46
N LEU A 207 2.87 -11.71 11.60
CA LEU A 207 4.23 -11.68 11.07
C LEU A 207 5.29 -11.56 12.17
N LYS A 208 5.01 -10.82 13.25
CA LYS A 208 5.93 -10.69 14.40
C LYS A 208 5.90 -11.88 15.34
N MET A 209 4.79 -12.60 15.42
CA MET A 209 4.65 -13.81 16.23
C MET A 209 5.27 -15.04 15.56
N PHE A 210 5.25 -15.14 14.23
CA PHE A 210 5.77 -16.30 13.49
C PHE A 210 7.20 -16.70 13.88
N PRO A 211 8.19 -15.79 14.00
CA PRO A 211 9.54 -16.14 14.42
C PRO A 211 9.60 -16.81 15.81
N SER A 212 8.75 -16.40 16.75
CA SER A 212 8.68 -17.00 18.10
C SER A 212 8.21 -18.46 18.07
N PHE A 213 7.52 -18.89 17.00
CA PHE A 213 7.13 -20.27 16.77
C PHE A 213 8.07 -21.02 15.80
N GLY A 214 9.21 -20.42 15.43
CA GLY A 214 10.13 -20.98 14.44
C GLY A 214 9.65 -20.88 12.99
N LEU A 215 8.51 -20.21 12.74
CA LEU A 215 7.96 -19.99 11.41
C LEU A 215 8.68 -18.80 10.77
N THR A 216 9.70 -19.09 9.98
CA THR A 216 10.52 -18.08 9.29
C THR A 216 10.61 -18.38 7.80
N VAL A 217 11.06 -17.40 7.02
CA VAL A 217 11.23 -17.56 5.56
C VAL A 217 12.25 -18.64 5.18
N THR A 218 13.08 -19.09 6.12
CA THR A 218 14.07 -20.16 5.94
C THR A 218 13.52 -21.57 6.18
N LEU A 219 12.25 -21.71 6.60
CA LEU A 219 11.64 -23.02 6.86
C LEU A 219 11.58 -23.92 5.61
N PHE A 220 11.38 -23.31 4.44
CA PHE A 220 11.33 -23.96 3.13
C PHE A 220 12.09 -23.08 2.11
N PRO A 221 12.34 -23.56 0.87
CA PRO A 221 12.76 -22.68 -0.21
C PRO A 221 11.86 -21.44 -0.31
N CYS A 222 12.42 -20.26 -0.57
CA CYS A 222 11.71 -18.97 -0.53
C CYS A 222 10.43 -18.96 -1.37
N LEU A 223 10.42 -19.66 -2.51
CA LEU A 223 9.26 -19.80 -3.40
C LEU A 223 8.06 -20.50 -2.74
N ILE A 224 8.30 -21.30 -1.70
CA ILE A 224 7.26 -22.02 -0.95
C ILE A 224 7.01 -21.33 0.38
N SER A 225 8.06 -20.95 1.11
CA SER A 225 7.93 -20.36 2.44
C SER A 225 7.16 -19.03 2.41
N ILE A 226 7.41 -18.16 1.42
CA ILE A 226 6.75 -16.85 1.32
C ILE A 226 5.24 -17.00 1.08
N PRO A 227 4.75 -17.72 0.04
CA PRO A 227 3.32 -17.93 -0.14
C PRO A 227 2.66 -18.66 1.04
N PHE A 228 3.35 -19.63 1.64
CA PHE A 228 2.85 -20.36 2.80
C PHE A 228 2.63 -19.43 4.00
N LEU A 229 3.63 -18.63 4.37
CA LEU A 229 3.52 -17.68 5.48
C LEU A 229 2.48 -16.57 5.18
N ALA A 230 2.38 -16.12 3.94
CA ALA A 230 1.35 -15.17 3.52
C ALA A 230 -0.07 -15.75 3.66
N ALA A 231 -0.28 -17.01 3.24
CA ALA A 231 -1.55 -17.70 3.39
C ALA A 231 -1.90 -17.93 4.86
N LEU A 232 -0.93 -18.32 5.69
CA LEU A 232 -1.11 -18.48 7.12
C LEU A 232 -1.48 -17.16 7.81
N ASN A 233 -0.81 -16.07 7.44
CA ASN A 233 -1.10 -14.74 7.94
C ASN A 233 -2.52 -14.29 7.54
N LEU A 234 -2.90 -14.51 6.28
CA LEU A 234 -4.24 -14.22 5.80
C LEU A 234 -5.30 -15.04 6.56
N ALA A 235 -5.06 -16.33 6.77
CA ALA A 235 -5.96 -17.19 7.52
C ALA A 235 -6.12 -16.73 8.98
N GLY A 236 -5.01 -16.43 9.68
CA GLY A 236 -5.04 -15.89 11.03
C GLY A 236 -5.79 -14.55 11.11
N SER A 237 -5.53 -13.66 10.15
CA SER A 237 -6.19 -12.35 10.06
C SER A 237 -7.70 -12.48 9.78
N LEU A 238 -8.10 -13.43 8.94
CA LEU A 238 -9.51 -13.73 8.67
C LEU A 238 -10.22 -14.34 9.88
N CYS A 239 -9.53 -15.17 10.66
CA CYS A 239 -10.05 -15.68 11.94
C CYS A 239 -10.33 -14.53 12.92
N VAL A 240 -9.40 -13.58 13.05
CA VAL A 240 -9.59 -12.39 13.89
C VAL A 240 -10.78 -11.56 13.40
N TYR A 241 -10.86 -11.30 12.09
CA TYR A 241 -12.02 -10.61 11.52
C TYR A 241 -13.34 -11.33 11.82
N TRP A 242 -13.37 -12.66 11.68
CA TRP A 242 -14.55 -13.46 11.99
C TRP A 242 -14.96 -13.29 13.46
N ILE A 243 -14.03 -13.39 14.41
CA ILE A 243 -14.31 -13.18 15.85
C ILE A 243 -14.85 -11.75 16.08
N LEU A 244 -14.17 -10.74 15.56
CA LEU A 244 -14.54 -9.34 15.74
C LEU A 244 -15.89 -8.98 15.11
N SER A 245 -16.26 -9.63 14.01
CA SER A 245 -17.54 -9.41 13.33
C SER A 245 -18.76 -9.86 14.13
N HIS A 246 -18.55 -10.71 15.16
CA HIS A 246 -19.60 -11.15 16.09
C HIS A 246 -19.66 -10.29 17.36
N VAL A 247 -18.71 -9.36 17.57
CA VAL A 247 -18.71 -8.45 18.72
C VAL A 247 -19.44 -7.14 18.35
N PRO A 248 -20.61 -6.82 18.94
CA PRO A 248 -21.48 -5.73 18.48
C PRO A 248 -20.82 -4.34 18.43
N ILE A 249 -19.92 -4.07 19.37
CA ILE A 249 -19.24 -2.77 19.51
C ILE A 249 -18.14 -2.59 18.45
N LEU A 250 -17.37 -3.66 18.17
CA LEU A 250 -16.22 -3.62 17.26
C LEU A 250 -16.66 -3.76 15.79
N LYS A 251 -17.81 -4.36 15.55
CA LYS A 251 -18.43 -4.50 14.24
C LYS A 251 -18.68 -3.16 13.52
N LYS A 252 -18.81 -2.04 14.25
CA LYS A 252 -19.10 -0.73 13.64
C LYS A 252 -17.87 0.01 13.14
N TRP A 253 -16.69 -0.31 13.68
CA TRP A 253 -15.47 0.50 13.50
C TRP A 253 -14.33 -0.25 12.79
N VAL A 254 -14.30 -1.58 12.87
CA VAL A 254 -13.18 -2.41 12.39
C VAL A 254 -13.60 -3.41 11.30
N VAL A 255 -14.90 -3.64 11.12
CA VAL A 255 -15.55 -4.65 10.26
C VAL A 255 -16.51 -3.95 9.31
#